data_AF-A0A7R8WSQ1-F1
#
_entry.id   AF-A0A7R8WSQ1-F1
#
_cell.length_a   1.000
_cell.length_b   1.000
_cell.length_c   1.000
_cell.angle_alpha   90.00
_cell.angle_beta   90.00
_cell.angle_gamma   90.00
#
_symmetry.space_group_name_H-M   'P 1'
#
loop_
_entity.id
_entity.type
_entity.pdbx_description
1 polymer ?
#
loop_
_entity_poly.entity_id
_entity_poly.type
_entity_poly.pdbx_seq_one_letter_code
_entity_poly.pdbx_strand_id
1 'polypeptide(L)'
;MQASVNLEDLAERIRLHLDENHITDPVMIGIHSGGVWVAQRLHELLQLTSPLGTLDISFYRDDFTRKGINPEVKPSHLPCEITGAHILLVDDVLHTGRTIRAAMNEIFDYGRPASIALITLAERNGRELPIEPTIIGYSRTMSAHSAPLPGPTSSAIQVNGDGRLKHFLTVEGLKKPLLENILNVAESFTSVTAQPVKKVPLLRGKTIFNLFFEPSTRTRTTFELAAKRLSADVMNMNISASATTKGESLLDTLRNLEAMYSDMFIVRHADSGAAQFIANHVAPHVSVINAGDGRHAHPTQAMLDVFTIRRHKPDFSALTVAIVGDIMHSRVARSQIHALNTLDVGELRIIAPKTLLPADVEALGVNVYHSLNEGLKDVDVIIMLRLQKERMTGALLPSQHEFYNLYGLTQDRVNLAKPDAIVMHPGPANRGVEIASDVADGPQSVILEQVTNGLAVRMAVISMCLGQQPGGVA
;
A
#
# COMPACT_ATOMS: atom_id res chain seq x y z
N MET A 1 17.50 -24.23 6.74
CA MET A 1 17.49 -25.46 5.92
C MET A 1 16.30 -25.32 4.96
N GLN A 2 16.55 -24.93 3.71
CA GLN A 2 15.52 -24.75 2.67
C GLN A 2 15.03 -26.12 2.21
N ALA A 3 13.73 -26.39 2.30
CA ALA A 3 13.12 -27.48 1.55
C ALA A 3 12.89 -26.98 0.12
N SER A 4 13.70 -27.45 -0.83
CA SER A 4 13.49 -27.20 -2.26
C SER A 4 12.39 -28.14 -2.77
N VAL A 5 11.29 -27.58 -3.29
CA VAL A 5 10.23 -28.37 -3.95
C VAL A 5 10.78 -28.94 -5.26
N ASN A 6 10.66 -30.26 -5.47
CA ASN A 6 11.08 -30.91 -6.72
C ASN A 6 9.90 -30.94 -7.70
N LEU A 7 10.00 -30.15 -8.78
CA LEU A 7 8.96 -30.07 -9.82
C LEU A 7 8.86 -31.33 -10.68
N GLU A 8 9.89 -32.17 -10.73
CA GLU A 8 9.88 -33.43 -11.47
C GLU A 8 8.92 -34.44 -10.82
N ASP A 9 8.92 -34.53 -9.49
CA ASP A 9 7.98 -35.39 -8.74
C ASP A 9 6.52 -34.92 -8.93
N LEU A 10 6.31 -33.59 -8.98
CA LEU A 10 4.99 -33.04 -9.26
C LEU A 10 4.53 -33.35 -10.69
N ALA A 11 5.44 -33.29 -11.68
CA ALA A 11 5.14 -33.66 -13.06
C ALA A 11 4.76 -35.15 -13.19
N GLU A 12 5.47 -36.05 -12.50
CA GLU A 12 5.12 -37.49 -12.48
C GLU A 12 3.72 -37.74 -11.91
N ARG A 13 3.35 -37.07 -10.82
CA ARG A 13 1.99 -37.18 -10.25
C ARG A 13 0.92 -36.65 -11.20
N ILE A 14 1.23 -35.61 -11.98
CA ILE A 14 0.33 -35.10 -13.02
C ILE A 14 0.16 -36.14 -14.14
N ARG A 15 1.25 -36.76 -14.61
CA ARG A 15 1.17 -37.85 -15.61
C ARG A 15 0.26 -38.98 -15.15
N LEU A 16 0.48 -39.44 -13.92
CA LEU A 16 -0.31 -40.51 -13.32
C LEU A 16 -1.80 -40.14 -13.23
N HIS A 17 -2.11 -38.91 -12.81
CA HIS A 17 -3.50 -38.42 -12.79
C HIS A 17 -4.14 -38.36 -14.20
N LEU A 18 -3.39 -37.92 -15.22
CA LEU A 18 -3.88 -37.86 -16.59
C LEU A 18 -4.15 -39.27 -17.13
N ASP A 19 -3.24 -40.22 -16.89
CA ASP A 19 -3.37 -41.62 -17.32
C ASP A 19 -4.57 -42.31 -16.66
N GLU A 20 -4.73 -42.15 -15.34
CA GLU A 20 -5.84 -42.71 -14.56
C GLU A 20 -7.21 -42.20 -15.02
N ASN A 21 -7.27 -40.96 -15.51
CA ASN A 21 -8.51 -40.33 -15.97
C ASN A 21 -8.67 -40.36 -17.50
N HIS A 22 -7.77 -41.06 -18.22
CA HIS A 22 -7.76 -41.18 -19.68
C HIS A 22 -7.77 -39.82 -20.41
N ILE A 23 -7.02 -38.84 -19.90
CA ILE A 23 -6.93 -37.48 -20.44
C ILE A 23 -5.69 -37.37 -21.32
N THR A 24 -5.88 -37.17 -22.64
CA THR A 24 -4.77 -37.17 -23.62
C THR A 24 -4.35 -35.80 -24.12
N ASP A 25 -5.18 -34.77 -24.00
CA ASP A 25 -4.88 -33.40 -24.45
C ASP A 25 -5.38 -32.36 -23.43
N PRO A 26 -4.73 -32.28 -22.25
CA PRO A 26 -5.13 -31.34 -21.22
C PRO A 26 -4.69 -29.91 -21.57
N VAL A 27 -5.53 -28.93 -21.27
CA VAL A 27 -5.18 -27.51 -21.36
C VAL A 27 -4.60 -27.06 -20.02
N MET A 28 -3.33 -26.66 -20.01
CA MET A 28 -2.72 -26.10 -18.80
C MET A 28 -2.98 -24.60 -18.70
N ILE A 29 -3.41 -24.15 -17.53
CA ILE A 29 -3.69 -22.75 -17.23
C ILE A 29 -2.96 -22.36 -15.94
N GLY A 30 -2.06 -21.39 -16.01
CA GLY A 30 -1.39 -20.82 -14.84
C GLY A 30 -2.11 -19.58 -14.30
N ILE A 31 -2.29 -19.49 -12.98
CA ILE A 31 -2.86 -18.31 -12.32
C ILE A 31 -1.77 -17.25 -12.04
N HIS A 32 -2.06 -15.99 -12.33
CA HIS A 32 -1.17 -14.85 -12.03
C HIS A 32 -1.00 -14.61 -10.51
N SER A 33 0.08 -15.18 -9.93
CA SER A 33 0.72 -14.76 -8.66
C SER A 33 1.95 -15.61 -8.30
N GLY A 34 2.56 -16.29 -9.27
CA GLY A 34 3.58 -17.33 -9.06
C GLY A 34 3.23 -18.62 -9.79
N GLY A 35 1.93 -18.94 -9.91
CA GLY A 35 1.39 -20.10 -10.62
C GLY A 35 1.78 -20.19 -12.10
N VAL A 36 1.89 -19.06 -12.82
CA VAL A 36 2.34 -19.05 -14.23
C VAL A 36 3.75 -19.60 -14.40
N TRP A 37 4.69 -19.28 -13.50
CA TRP A 37 6.05 -19.81 -13.57
C TRP A 37 6.08 -21.32 -13.35
N VAL A 38 5.28 -21.80 -12.40
CA VAL A 38 5.11 -23.24 -12.13
C VAL A 38 4.51 -23.94 -13.34
N ALA A 39 3.46 -23.35 -13.92
CA ALA A 39 2.80 -23.88 -15.11
C ALA A 39 3.75 -23.95 -16.30
N GLN A 40 4.58 -22.92 -16.55
CA GLN A 40 5.59 -22.96 -17.62
C GLN A 40 6.56 -24.13 -17.46
N ARG A 41 7.08 -24.35 -16.24
CA ARG A 41 7.99 -25.47 -15.97
C ARG A 41 7.32 -26.83 -16.10
N LEU A 42 6.09 -26.97 -15.59
CA LEU A 42 5.35 -28.22 -15.72
C LEU A 42 4.94 -28.49 -17.17
N HIS A 43 4.59 -27.46 -17.94
CA HIS A 43 4.27 -27.55 -19.37
C HIS A 43 5.46 -28.08 -20.17
N GLU A 44 6.66 -27.54 -19.93
CA GLU A 44 7.92 -28.03 -20.50
C GLU A 44 8.22 -29.48 -20.11
N LEU A 45 8.10 -29.80 -18.81
CA LEU A 45 8.39 -31.14 -18.29
C LEU A 45 7.43 -32.20 -18.80
N LEU A 46 6.14 -31.87 -18.95
CA LEU A 46 5.09 -32.74 -19.44
C LEU A 46 5.03 -32.81 -20.98
N GLN A 47 5.71 -31.90 -21.68
CA GLN A 47 5.73 -31.79 -23.14
C GLN A 47 4.32 -31.65 -23.75
N LEU A 48 3.46 -30.83 -23.12
CA LEU A 48 2.09 -30.64 -23.59
C LEU A 48 2.07 -29.90 -24.93
N THR A 49 1.22 -30.39 -25.85
CA THR A 49 1.08 -29.84 -27.21
C THR A 49 0.16 -28.62 -27.26
N SER A 50 -0.83 -28.55 -26.36
CA SER A 50 -1.71 -27.38 -26.24
C SER A 50 -0.91 -26.15 -25.81
N PRO A 51 -1.16 -24.95 -26.34
CA PRO A 51 -0.48 -23.76 -25.84
C PRO A 51 -0.81 -23.52 -24.36
N LEU A 52 0.11 -22.94 -23.60
CA LEU A 52 -0.10 -22.62 -22.19
C LEU A 52 -1.07 -21.44 -22.07
N GLY A 53 -2.14 -21.62 -21.29
CA GLY A 53 -3.04 -20.53 -20.91
C GLY A 53 -2.54 -19.78 -19.68
N THR A 54 -2.88 -18.49 -19.61
CA THR A 54 -2.61 -17.65 -18.43
C THR A 54 -3.89 -16.95 -18.02
N LEU A 55 -4.22 -17.04 -16.73
CA LEU A 55 -5.45 -16.49 -16.18
C LEU A 55 -5.15 -15.37 -15.17
N ASP A 56 -5.70 -14.20 -15.44
CA ASP A 56 -5.58 -13.03 -14.60
C ASP A 56 -6.86 -12.77 -13.79
N ILE A 57 -6.99 -13.50 -12.69
CA ILE A 57 -8.16 -13.47 -11.80
C ILE A 57 -8.29 -12.21 -10.95
N SER A 58 -7.48 -11.21 -11.27
CA SER A 58 -7.48 -9.88 -10.70
C SER A 58 -8.83 -9.22 -10.73
N PHE A 59 -9.75 -9.65 -11.62
CA PHE A 59 -11.12 -9.16 -11.72
C PHE A 59 -12.14 -9.88 -10.84
N TYR A 60 -11.89 -11.15 -10.46
CA TYR A 60 -12.92 -12.07 -9.95
C TYR A 60 -12.73 -12.53 -8.49
N ARG A 61 -11.67 -12.09 -7.82
CA ARG A 61 -11.47 -12.35 -6.38
C ARG A 61 -12.59 -11.72 -5.53
N ASP A 62 -13.34 -12.48 -4.75
CA ASP A 62 -14.33 -11.86 -3.82
C ASP A 62 -13.66 -11.22 -2.58
N ASP A 63 -12.34 -11.35 -2.45
CA ASP A 63 -11.47 -10.74 -1.43
C ASP A 63 -10.74 -9.48 -1.92
N PHE A 64 -11.26 -8.85 -2.97
CA PHE A 64 -10.81 -7.54 -3.48
C PHE A 64 -10.68 -6.45 -2.42
N THR A 65 -11.39 -6.57 -1.30
CA THR A 65 -11.35 -5.63 -0.18
C THR A 65 -10.28 -5.97 0.87
N ARG A 66 -9.63 -7.14 0.82
CA ARG A 66 -8.65 -7.60 1.83
C ARG A 66 -7.21 -7.77 1.35
N LYS A 67 -6.93 -7.88 0.05
CA LYS A 67 -5.55 -7.91 -0.49
C LYS A 67 -5.41 -6.96 -1.68
N GLY A 68 -4.91 -5.76 -1.38
CA GLY A 68 -4.65 -4.69 -2.35
C GLY A 68 -3.46 -5.01 -3.25
N ILE A 69 -3.65 -5.89 -4.23
CA ILE A 69 -2.81 -6.04 -5.40
C ILE A 69 -3.64 -5.50 -6.56
N ASN A 70 -3.12 -4.54 -7.32
CA ASN A 70 -3.56 -4.33 -8.70
C ASN A 70 -2.54 -5.13 -9.52
N PRO A 71 -2.90 -6.29 -10.08
CA PRO A 71 -2.06 -6.86 -11.12
C PRO A 71 -2.21 -5.97 -12.36
N GLU A 72 -1.13 -5.86 -13.13
CA GLU A 72 -1.29 -5.48 -14.54
C GLU A 72 -2.38 -6.38 -15.08
N VAL A 73 -3.54 -5.81 -15.42
CA VAL A 73 -4.61 -6.55 -16.10
C VAL A 73 -4.01 -7.00 -17.42
N LYS A 74 -3.49 -8.22 -17.44
CA LYS A 74 -3.10 -8.87 -18.68
C LYS A 74 -4.38 -9.52 -19.18
N PRO A 75 -4.76 -9.31 -20.46
CA PRO A 75 -5.90 -10.02 -21.00
C PRO A 75 -5.68 -11.51 -20.75
N SER A 76 -6.64 -12.15 -20.09
CA SER A 76 -6.62 -13.60 -19.93
C SER A 76 -6.50 -14.23 -21.30
N HIS A 77 -5.38 -14.90 -21.53
CA HIS A 77 -5.09 -15.55 -22.79
C HIS A 77 -5.37 -17.03 -22.59
N LEU A 78 -6.61 -17.41 -22.90
CA LEU A 78 -6.97 -18.80 -23.05
C LEU A 78 -6.67 -19.21 -24.50
N PRO A 79 -5.90 -20.28 -24.70
CA PRO A 79 -5.31 -20.63 -25.99
C PRO A 79 -6.31 -21.25 -26.98
N CYS A 80 -7.53 -21.60 -26.54
CA CYS A 80 -8.58 -22.23 -27.33
C CYS A 80 -9.96 -22.09 -26.67
N GLU A 81 -11.03 -22.52 -27.38
CA GLU A 81 -12.34 -22.76 -26.75
C GLU A 81 -12.21 -23.85 -25.69
N ILE A 82 -12.57 -23.53 -24.45
CA ILE A 82 -12.42 -24.44 -23.30
C ILE A 82 -13.60 -25.40 -23.11
N THR A 83 -14.62 -25.32 -23.98
CA THR A 83 -15.81 -26.17 -23.88
C THR A 83 -15.44 -27.62 -24.15
N GLY A 84 -15.66 -28.50 -23.16
CA GLY A 84 -15.29 -29.92 -23.23
C GLY A 84 -13.81 -30.22 -22.96
N ALA A 85 -12.98 -29.21 -22.68
CA ALA A 85 -11.56 -29.41 -22.38
C ALA A 85 -11.33 -29.90 -20.94
N HIS A 86 -10.27 -30.68 -20.73
CA HIS A 86 -9.76 -31.04 -19.40
C HIS A 86 -8.70 -30.03 -18.97
N ILE A 87 -8.92 -29.31 -17.89
CA ILE A 87 -8.07 -28.19 -17.48
C ILE A 87 -7.14 -28.60 -16.34
N LEU A 88 -5.85 -28.31 -16.49
CA LEU A 88 -4.86 -28.34 -15.42
C LEU A 88 -4.66 -26.91 -14.91
N LEU A 89 -5.33 -26.56 -13.81
CA LEU A 89 -5.26 -25.24 -13.21
C LEU A 89 -4.12 -25.19 -12.19
N VAL A 90 -3.11 -24.35 -12.44
CA VAL A 90 -1.86 -24.33 -11.67
C VAL A 90 -1.74 -23.05 -10.86
N ASP A 91 -1.50 -23.20 -9.56
CA ASP A 91 -1.16 -22.12 -8.63
C ASP A 91 0.11 -22.47 -7.83
N ASP A 92 0.77 -21.49 -7.22
CA ASP A 92 1.93 -21.75 -6.38
C ASP A 92 1.53 -22.20 -4.97
N VAL A 93 0.58 -21.51 -4.32
CA VAL A 93 0.15 -21.83 -2.94
C VAL A 93 -1.37 -21.73 -2.76
N LEU A 94 -2.00 -22.83 -2.34
CA LEU A 94 -3.39 -22.79 -1.87
C LEU A 94 -3.47 -22.30 -0.42
N HIS A 95 -4.37 -21.33 -0.16
CA HIS A 95 -4.61 -20.81 1.19
C HIS A 95 -6.10 -20.76 1.54
N THR A 96 -6.81 -19.68 1.18
CA THR A 96 -8.25 -19.53 1.52
C THR A 96 -9.17 -20.21 0.52
N GLY A 97 -8.66 -20.55 -0.68
CA GLY A 97 -9.44 -21.06 -1.82
C GLY A 97 -10.08 -19.97 -2.69
N ARG A 98 -10.07 -18.70 -2.28
CA ARG A 98 -10.76 -17.60 -3.00
C ARG A 98 -10.18 -17.32 -4.38
N THR A 99 -8.86 -17.29 -4.48
CA THR A 99 -8.11 -17.25 -5.75
C THR A 99 -8.61 -18.31 -6.74
N ILE A 100 -8.74 -19.55 -6.28
CA ILE A 100 -9.15 -20.66 -7.15
C ILE A 100 -10.61 -20.54 -7.56
N ARG A 101 -11.51 -20.14 -6.66
CA ARG A 101 -12.91 -19.90 -7.03
C ARG A 101 -13.04 -18.80 -8.09
N ALA A 102 -12.29 -17.71 -7.94
CA ALA A 102 -12.24 -16.64 -8.93
C ALA A 102 -11.75 -17.17 -10.29
N ALA A 103 -10.70 -17.99 -10.27
CA ALA A 103 -10.18 -18.64 -11.47
C ALA A 103 -11.22 -19.52 -12.15
N MET A 104 -11.95 -20.33 -11.39
CA MET A 104 -13.00 -21.18 -11.94
C MET A 104 -14.15 -20.37 -12.53
N ASN A 105 -14.58 -19.30 -11.86
CA ASN A 105 -15.63 -18.42 -12.38
C ASN A 105 -15.22 -17.79 -13.71
N GLU A 106 -13.99 -17.29 -13.80
CA GLU A 106 -13.49 -16.68 -15.02
C GLU A 106 -13.35 -17.71 -16.14
N ILE A 107 -12.81 -18.89 -15.86
CA ILE A 107 -12.80 -20.01 -16.82
C ILE A 107 -14.23 -20.26 -17.32
N PHE A 108 -15.21 -20.32 -16.43
CA PHE A 108 -16.61 -20.55 -16.80
C PHE A 108 -17.25 -19.48 -17.69
N ASP A 109 -16.66 -18.29 -17.80
CA ASP A 109 -17.11 -17.26 -18.74
C ASP A 109 -16.68 -17.56 -20.19
N TYR A 110 -15.65 -18.39 -20.40
CA TYR A 110 -15.15 -18.79 -21.72
C TYR A 110 -15.70 -20.13 -22.23
N GLY A 111 -16.49 -20.84 -21.41
CA GLY A 111 -17.07 -22.14 -21.76
C GLY A 111 -17.23 -23.10 -20.59
N ARG A 112 -17.62 -24.34 -20.87
CA ARG A 112 -17.83 -25.38 -19.86
C ARG A 112 -16.80 -26.51 -20.03
N PRO A 113 -15.74 -26.56 -19.22
CA PRO A 113 -14.75 -27.64 -19.29
C PRO A 113 -15.34 -28.99 -18.87
N ALA A 114 -14.75 -30.07 -19.34
CA ALA A 114 -15.10 -31.44 -18.94
C ALA A 114 -14.61 -31.75 -17.52
N SER A 115 -13.43 -31.25 -17.13
CA SER A 115 -12.92 -31.30 -15.77
C SER A 115 -11.92 -30.18 -15.48
N ILE A 116 -11.70 -29.89 -14.20
CA ILE A 116 -10.65 -28.99 -13.72
C ILE A 116 -9.88 -29.72 -12.61
N ALA A 117 -8.59 -29.95 -12.81
CA ALA A 117 -7.69 -30.47 -11.78
C ALA A 117 -6.82 -29.33 -11.24
N LEU A 118 -6.85 -29.10 -9.92
CA LEU A 118 -6.07 -28.06 -9.26
C LEU A 118 -4.70 -28.60 -8.85
N ILE A 119 -3.64 -27.96 -9.32
CA ILE A 119 -2.24 -28.32 -9.03
C ILE A 119 -1.60 -27.18 -8.24
N THR A 120 -0.99 -27.52 -7.09
CA THR A 120 -0.35 -26.52 -6.22
C THR A 120 1.01 -27.01 -5.73
N LEU A 121 1.98 -26.11 -5.52
CA LEU A 121 3.25 -26.50 -4.92
C LEU A 121 3.09 -26.76 -3.42
N ALA A 122 2.28 -25.95 -2.74
CA ALA A 122 2.06 -26.08 -1.31
C ALA A 122 0.64 -25.68 -0.91
N GLU A 123 0.22 -26.19 0.24
CA GLU A 123 -1.03 -25.81 0.90
C GLU A 123 -0.73 -25.18 2.25
N ARG A 124 -1.41 -24.08 2.54
CA ARG A 124 -1.33 -23.35 3.80
C ARG A 124 -2.65 -23.50 4.56
N ASN A 125 -2.55 -23.66 5.89
CA ASN A 125 -3.70 -23.65 6.79
C ASN A 125 -4.48 -22.33 6.70
N GLY A 126 -5.81 -22.39 6.85
CA GLY A 126 -6.70 -21.22 6.71
C GLY A 126 -7.67 -21.29 5.53
N ARG A 127 -8.07 -22.49 5.11
CA ARG A 127 -9.11 -22.68 4.09
C ARG A 127 -10.42 -22.03 4.54
N GLU A 128 -10.96 -21.17 3.69
CA GLU A 128 -12.25 -20.50 3.89
C GLU A 128 -13.32 -21.04 2.93
N LEU A 129 -12.89 -21.54 1.78
CA LEU A 129 -13.72 -22.21 0.78
C LEU A 129 -13.42 -23.72 0.75
N PRO A 130 -14.41 -24.57 0.43
CA PRO A 130 -14.25 -26.01 0.33
C PRO A 130 -13.56 -26.39 -1.00
N ILE A 131 -12.35 -25.89 -1.22
CA ILE A 131 -11.52 -26.15 -2.40
C ILE A 131 -10.25 -26.82 -1.93
N GLU A 132 -9.92 -27.94 -2.56
CA GLU A 132 -8.71 -28.73 -2.29
C GLU A 132 -7.90 -28.95 -3.57
N PRO A 133 -6.56 -29.05 -3.47
CA PRO A 133 -5.74 -29.35 -4.63
C PRO A 133 -5.90 -30.82 -4.99
N THR A 134 -6.12 -31.09 -6.27
CA THR A 134 -6.08 -32.43 -6.84
C THR A 134 -4.68 -33.03 -6.69
N ILE A 135 -3.65 -32.20 -6.90
CA ILE A 135 -2.24 -32.61 -6.78
C ILE A 135 -1.46 -31.53 -6.03
N ILE A 136 -0.68 -31.96 -5.03
CA ILE A 136 0.11 -31.07 -4.17
C ILE A 136 1.59 -31.48 -4.11
N GLY A 137 2.48 -30.50 -4.21
CA GLY A 137 3.94 -30.71 -4.12
C GLY A 137 4.46 -30.96 -2.70
N TYR A 138 3.98 -30.22 -1.69
CA TYR A 138 4.38 -30.36 -0.30
C TYR A 138 3.27 -29.95 0.69
N SER A 139 2.98 -30.78 1.69
CA SER A 139 2.03 -30.46 2.77
C SER A 139 2.75 -30.43 4.12
N ARG A 140 2.69 -29.30 4.84
CA ARG A 140 3.10 -29.25 6.25
C ARG A 140 2.13 -28.38 7.05
N THR A 141 1.40 -29.02 7.96
CA THR A 141 0.54 -28.36 8.95
C THR A 141 1.41 -27.54 9.91
N MET A 142 1.38 -26.21 9.80
CA MET A 142 2.03 -25.30 10.76
C MET A 142 1.04 -24.94 11.87
N SER A 143 1.39 -25.18 13.13
CA SER A 143 0.55 -24.86 14.29
C SER A 143 0.41 -23.34 14.47
N ALA A 144 -0.81 -22.91 14.74
CA ALA A 144 -1.16 -21.54 15.05
C ALA A 144 -0.60 -21.19 16.44
N HIS A 145 0.61 -20.63 16.51
CA HIS A 145 1.16 -19.78 17.60
C HIS A 145 2.55 -19.25 17.23
N SER A 146 2.67 -18.73 16.02
CA SER A 146 3.77 -17.84 15.66
C SER A 146 3.15 -16.51 15.23
N ALA A 147 3.62 -15.43 15.86
CA ALA A 147 3.39 -14.06 15.41
C ALA A 147 3.55 -13.98 13.88
N PRO A 148 2.80 -13.09 13.19
CA PRO A 148 2.82 -13.01 11.74
C PRO A 148 4.25 -13.09 11.22
N LEU A 149 4.52 -14.10 10.38
CA LEU A 149 5.76 -14.16 9.63
C LEU A 149 5.93 -12.80 8.95
N PRO A 150 7.00 -12.05 9.21
CA PRO A 150 7.23 -10.81 8.50
C PRO A 150 7.33 -11.20 7.03
N GLY A 151 6.45 -10.64 6.19
CA GLY A 151 6.75 -10.52 4.77
C GLY A 151 8.14 -9.86 4.63
N PRO A 152 8.86 -10.05 3.51
CA PRO A 152 10.18 -9.46 3.33
C PRO A 152 10.11 -8.00 3.75
N THR A 153 10.79 -7.68 4.86
CA THR A 153 10.57 -6.43 5.58
C THR A 153 10.88 -5.28 4.64
N SER A 154 9.86 -4.51 4.28
CA SER A 154 10.00 -3.28 3.49
C SER A 154 11.02 -2.32 4.12
N SER A 155 11.27 -2.42 5.43
CA SER A 155 12.30 -1.66 6.14
C SER A 155 13.73 -1.97 5.74
N ALA A 156 14.04 -3.18 5.23
CA ALA A 156 15.42 -3.60 4.99
C ALA A 156 16.12 -2.76 3.90
N ILE A 157 15.40 -2.36 2.86
CA ILE A 157 15.99 -1.55 1.78
C ILE A 157 15.91 -0.05 2.08
N GLN A 158 15.00 0.38 2.96
CA GLN A 158 14.78 1.80 3.25
C GLN A 158 15.99 2.45 3.94
N VAL A 159 16.84 1.66 4.58
CA VAL A 159 17.99 2.10 5.34
C VAL A 159 19.25 1.44 4.78
N ASN A 160 20.32 2.19 4.59
CA ASN A 160 21.61 1.65 4.14
C ASN A 160 22.39 1.00 5.31
N GLY A 161 23.56 0.40 5.01
CA GLY A 161 24.41 -0.25 6.02
C GLY A 161 24.86 0.66 7.16
N ASP A 162 24.88 1.99 6.94
CA ASP A 162 25.26 3.00 7.94
C ASP A 162 24.06 3.46 8.81
N GLY A 163 22.88 2.87 8.65
CA GLY A 163 21.68 3.28 9.37
C GLY A 163 21.02 4.55 8.82
N ARG A 164 21.42 5.02 7.63
CA ARG A 164 20.89 6.23 7.00
C ARG A 164 19.73 5.91 6.06
N LEU A 165 18.75 6.82 6.01
CA LEU A 165 17.59 6.68 5.13
C LEU A 165 18.02 6.75 3.66
N LYS A 166 17.77 5.68 2.90
CA LYS A 166 18.01 5.59 1.45
C LYS A 166 16.69 5.75 0.67
N HIS A 167 15.66 5.02 1.07
CA HIS A 167 14.32 5.13 0.49
C HIS A 167 13.32 5.44 1.61
N PHE A 168 12.20 6.07 1.27
CA PHE A 168 11.10 6.30 2.20
C PHE A 168 9.78 5.81 1.61
N LEU A 169 9.52 4.53 1.85
CA LEU A 169 8.48 3.72 1.21
C LEU A 169 7.29 3.48 2.14
N THR A 170 7.56 3.24 3.42
CA THR A 170 6.56 3.06 4.47
C THR A 170 7.17 3.36 5.84
N VAL A 171 6.34 3.80 6.79
CA VAL A 171 6.75 3.94 8.20
C VAL A 171 6.71 2.62 8.95
N GLU A 172 6.03 1.60 8.40
CA GLU A 172 5.96 0.26 8.99
C GLU A 172 7.35 -0.37 9.10
N GLY A 173 7.70 -0.83 10.30
CA GLY A 173 8.98 -1.46 10.58
C GLY A 173 10.19 -0.50 10.69
N LEU A 174 9.99 0.81 10.58
CA LEU A 174 11.03 1.79 10.91
C LEU A 174 11.10 1.97 12.43
N LYS A 175 12.32 2.22 12.95
CA LYS A 175 12.53 2.40 14.40
C LYS A 175 12.22 3.83 14.82
N LYS A 176 11.76 4.00 16.07
CA LYS A 176 11.49 5.29 16.71
C LYS A 176 12.58 6.37 16.47
N PRO A 177 13.89 6.08 16.68
CA PRO A 177 14.92 7.10 16.50
C PRO A 177 15.01 7.65 15.06
N LEU A 178 14.66 6.85 14.06
CA LEU A 178 14.67 7.30 12.66
C LEU A 178 13.49 8.23 12.38
N LEU A 179 12.31 7.93 12.93
CA LEU A 179 11.15 8.83 12.81
C LEU A 179 11.43 10.15 13.53
N GLU A 180 11.96 10.11 14.75
CA GLU A 180 12.37 11.30 15.49
C GLU A 180 13.42 12.13 14.73
N ASN A 181 14.40 11.48 14.10
CA ASN A 181 15.38 12.17 13.26
C ASN A 181 14.72 12.89 12.07
N ILE A 182 13.78 12.25 11.38
CA ILE A 182 13.01 12.90 10.29
C ILE A 182 12.30 14.15 10.82
N LEU A 183 11.65 14.05 11.99
CA LEU A 183 10.96 15.18 12.61
C LEU A 183 11.94 16.29 13.03
N ASN A 184 13.12 15.95 13.56
CA ASN A 184 14.15 16.92 13.95
C ASN A 184 14.72 17.67 12.74
N VAL A 185 15.01 16.96 11.66
CA VAL A 185 15.43 17.58 10.39
C VAL A 185 14.31 18.46 9.83
N ALA A 186 13.05 18.03 9.92
CA ALA A 186 11.90 18.84 9.48
C ALA A 186 11.79 20.15 10.26
N GLU A 187 12.05 20.14 11.56
CA GLU A 187 12.06 21.35 12.40
C GLU A 187 13.03 22.40 11.86
N SER A 188 14.23 21.99 11.43
CA SER A 188 15.24 22.90 10.86
C SER A 188 14.75 23.65 9.62
N PHE A 189 13.87 23.02 8.82
CA PHE A 189 13.32 23.60 7.60
C PHE A 189 12.13 24.52 7.83
N THR A 190 11.56 24.56 9.03
CA THR A 190 10.46 25.50 9.35
C THR A 190 10.93 26.94 9.28
N SER A 191 12.14 27.21 9.79
CA SER A 191 12.77 28.55 9.78
C SER A 191 13.06 29.06 8.36
N VAL A 192 13.45 28.16 7.44
CA VAL A 192 13.71 28.48 6.03
C VAL A 192 12.46 29.02 5.33
N THR A 193 11.27 28.58 5.74
CA THR A 193 10.02 29.04 5.13
C THR A 193 9.68 30.51 5.47
N ALA A 194 10.23 31.02 6.58
CA ALA A 194 10.04 32.38 7.06
C ALA A 194 11.08 33.37 6.48
N GLN A 195 12.16 32.88 5.85
CA GLN A 195 13.21 33.74 5.30
C GLN A 195 12.82 34.38 3.95
N PRO A 196 13.40 35.54 3.60
CA PRO A 196 13.23 36.15 2.28
C PRO A 196 13.73 35.24 1.15
N VAL A 197 14.87 34.57 1.38
CA VAL A 197 15.42 33.55 0.49
C VAL A 197 14.97 32.18 0.97
N LYS A 198 13.95 31.62 0.32
CA LYS A 198 13.35 30.34 0.69
C LYS A 198 14.07 29.11 0.10
N LYS A 199 15.34 29.27 -0.30
CA LYS A 199 16.15 28.23 -0.94
C LYS A 199 17.40 27.93 -0.11
N VAL A 200 17.70 26.64 0.05
CA VAL A 200 18.93 26.13 0.66
C VAL A 200 19.64 25.28 -0.39
N PRO A 201 20.94 25.48 -0.67
CA PRO A 201 21.64 24.80 -1.76
C PRO A 201 22.09 23.37 -1.43
N LEU A 202 21.32 22.63 -0.63
CA LEU A 202 21.69 21.28 -0.17
C LEU A 202 21.76 20.24 -1.29
N LEU A 203 20.90 20.39 -2.30
CA LEU A 203 20.75 19.42 -3.40
C LEU A 203 21.04 20.05 -4.76
N ARG A 204 21.90 21.07 -4.80
CA ARG A 204 22.33 21.69 -6.05
C ARG A 204 22.96 20.64 -6.97
N GLY A 205 22.49 20.55 -8.21
CA GLY A 205 22.96 19.58 -9.19
C GLY A 205 22.37 18.17 -9.03
N LYS A 206 21.36 17.99 -8.16
CA LYS A 206 20.58 16.76 -8.05
C LYS A 206 19.30 16.84 -8.87
N THR A 207 18.94 15.76 -9.54
CA THR A 207 17.75 15.67 -10.39
C THR A 207 16.70 14.76 -9.76
N ILE A 208 15.48 15.28 -9.56
CA ILE A 208 14.36 14.56 -8.95
C ILE A 208 13.20 14.47 -9.94
N PHE A 209 12.70 13.26 -10.19
CA PHE A 209 11.51 13.04 -11.02
C PHE A 209 10.29 12.71 -10.16
N ASN A 210 9.22 13.47 -10.39
CA ASN A 210 7.89 13.17 -9.85
C ASN A 210 7.15 12.24 -10.82
N LEU A 211 7.01 10.97 -10.43
CA LEU A 211 6.34 9.91 -11.19
C LEU A 211 4.93 9.69 -10.62
N PHE A 212 3.98 10.48 -11.08
CA PHE A 212 2.59 10.42 -10.61
C PHE A 212 1.72 9.70 -11.65
N PHE A 213 1.41 8.44 -11.37
CA PHE A 213 0.56 7.58 -12.22
C PHE A 213 -0.92 7.79 -11.92
N GLU A 214 -1.26 8.20 -10.69
CA GLU A 214 -2.61 8.65 -10.30
C GLU A 214 -2.65 10.17 -10.04
N PRO A 215 -3.78 10.84 -10.36
CA PRO A 215 -3.91 12.29 -10.17
C PRO A 215 -3.71 12.73 -8.71
N SER A 216 -2.88 13.76 -8.51
CA SER A 216 -2.75 14.43 -7.22
C SER A 216 -2.09 15.80 -7.31
N THR A 217 -2.89 16.86 -7.33
CA THR A 217 -2.39 18.24 -7.38
C THR A 217 -1.62 18.62 -6.11
N ARG A 218 -2.22 18.43 -4.92
CA ARG A 218 -1.62 18.86 -3.65
C ARG A 218 -0.27 18.19 -3.39
N THR A 219 -0.25 16.86 -3.34
CA THR A 219 0.98 16.11 -3.03
C THR A 219 2.10 16.41 -4.03
N ARG A 220 1.80 16.40 -5.34
CA ARG A 220 2.77 16.71 -6.39
C ARG A 220 3.36 18.12 -6.24
N THR A 221 2.50 19.14 -6.12
CA THR A 221 2.95 20.53 -5.97
C THR A 221 3.79 20.73 -4.71
N THR A 222 3.44 20.07 -3.59
CA THR A 222 4.22 20.18 -2.36
C THR A 222 5.59 19.49 -2.45
N PHE A 223 5.70 18.36 -3.14
CA PHE A 223 6.99 17.69 -3.39
C PHE A 223 7.86 18.51 -4.35
N GLU A 224 7.27 19.01 -5.44
CA GLU A 224 7.95 19.90 -6.38
C GLU A 224 8.50 21.14 -5.67
N LEU A 225 7.69 21.78 -4.83
CA LEU A 225 8.13 22.94 -4.06
C LEU A 225 9.22 22.58 -3.05
N ALA A 226 9.11 21.44 -2.34
CA ALA A 226 10.12 20.98 -1.39
C ALA A 226 11.49 20.81 -2.08
N ALA A 227 11.52 20.09 -3.20
CA ALA A 227 12.73 19.85 -3.97
C ALA A 227 13.34 21.16 -4.52
N LYS A 228 12.53 22.05 -5.09
CA LYS A 228 12.98 23.37 -5.56
C LYS A 228 13.54 24.25 -4.45
N ARG A 229 13.01 24.15 -3.22
CA ARG A 229 13.55 24.84 -2.03
C ARG A 229 14.88 24.25 -1.57
N LEU A 230 15.15 22.98 -1.84
CA LEU A 230 16.46 22.36 -1.63
C LEU A 230 17.44 22.59 -2.81
N SER A 231 17.05 23.40 -3.78
CA SER A 231 17.83 23.73 -4.99
C SER A 231 18.10 22.54 -5.92
N ALA A 232 17.27 21.50 -5.87
CA ALA A 232 17.29 20.41 -6.84
C ALA A 232 16.56 20.79 -8.15
N ASP A 233 16.97 20.18 -9.25
CA ASP A 233 16.26 20.20 -10.52
C ASP A 233 15.10 19.21 -10.49
N VAL A 234 13.90 19.64 -10.88
CA VAL A 234 12.68 18.86 -10.73
C VAL A 234 11.98 18.66 -12.06
N MET A 235 11.74 17.40 -12.42
CA MET A 235 10.95 17.03 -13.60
C MET A 235 9.62 16.41 -13.17
N ASN A 236 8.52 16.90 -13.74
CA ASN A 236 7.20 16.32 -13.52
C ASN A 236 6.82 15.46 -14.72
N MET A 237 6.54 14.19 -14.48
CA MET A 237 6.09 13.28 -15.53
C MET A 237 4.63 12.92 -15.32
N ASN A 238 3.82 13.17 -16.34
CA ASN A 238 2.46 12.65 -16.41
C ASN A 238 2.47 11.35 -17.20
N ILE A 239 2.75 10.24 -16.51
CA ILE A 239 3.00 8.95 -17.15
C ILE A 239 1.71 8.36 -17.74
N SER A 240 0.55 8.68 -17.16
CA SER A 240 -0.75 8.31 -17.73
C SER A 240 -1.10 9.06 -19.03
N ALA A 241 -0.33 10.08 -19.41
CA ALA A 241 -0.37 10.66 -20.76
C ALA A 241 0.71 10.08 -21.68
N SER A 242 1.89 9.71 -21.16
CA SER A 242 3.03 9.26 -21.98
C SER A 242 3.05 7.75 -22.26
N ALA A 243 2.73 6.90 -21.28
CA ALA A 243 2.80 5.43 -21.38
C ALA A 243 1.64 4.84 -22.19
N THR A 244 0.44 5.39 -22.04
CA THR A 244 -0.79 5.01 -22.76
C THR A 244 -0.66 5.22 -24.28
N THR A 245 0.26 6.08 -24.71
CA THR A 245 0.47 6.41 -26.13
C THR A 245 1.51 5.50 -26.80
N LYS A 246 2.37 4.81 -26.03
CA LYS A 246 3.52 4.05 -26.57
C LYS A 246 3.68 2.62 -26.10
N GLY A 247 2.90 2.15 -25.11
CA GLY A 247 2.98 0.76 -24.63
C GLY A 247 4.33 0.38 -24.00
N GLU A 248 5.08 1.36 -23.49
CA GLU A 248 6.37 1.15 -22.85
C GLU A 248 6.20 0.51 -21.47
N SER A 249 7.03 -0.49 -21.14
CA SER A 249 7.00 -1.13 -19.82
C SER A 249 7.47 -0.17 -18.72
N LEU A 250 6.97 -0.34 -17.49
CA LEU A 250 7.41 0.46 -16.34
C LEU A 250 8.94 0.38 -16.15
N LEU A 251 9.53 -0.80 -16.32
CA LEU A 251 10.98 -1.00 -16.17
C LEU A 251 11.77 -0.27 -17.26
N ASP A 252 11.29 -0.25 -18.51
CA ASP A 252 11.96 0.47 -19.59
C ASP A 252 11.85 1.99 -19.39
N THR A 253 10.69 2.47 -18.90
CA THR A 253 10.54 3.86 -18.49
C THR A 253 11.57 4.21 -17.42
N LEU A 254 11.71 3.40 -16.35
CA LEU A 254 12.69 3.66 -15.29
C LEU A 254 14.12 3.70 -15.83
N ARG A 255 14.52 2.75 -16.69
CA ARG A 255 15.85 2.73 -17.32
C ARG A 255 16.12 3.97 -18.15
N ASN A 256 15.12 4.44 -18.90
CA ASN A 256 15.21 5.68 -19.67
C ASN A 256 15.40 6.91 -18.76
N LEU A 257 14.72 6.95 -17.61
CA LEU A 257 14.91 8.02 -16.63
C LEU A 257 16.28 7.97 -15.95
N GLU A 258 16.78 6.78 -15.66
CA GLU A 258 18.12 6.57 -15.12
C GLU A 258 19.21 7.04 -16.08
N ALA A 259 19.04 6.77 -17.37
CA ALA A 259 19.94 7.26 -18.42
C ALA A 259 19.97 8.80 -18.51
N MET A 260 18.96 9.49 -17.97
CA MET A 260 18.93 10.95 -17.83
C MET A 260 19.55 11.45 -16.52
N TYR A 261 20.33 10.61 -15.83
CA TYR A 261 21.03 10.93 -14.57
C TYR A 261 20.07 11.37 -13.44
N SER A 262 18.97 10.63 -13.26
CA SER A 262 18.06 10.83 -12.13
C SER A 262 18.69 10.42 -10.80
N ASP A 263 18.59 11.25 -9.76
CA ASP A 263 19.02 10.89 -8.39
C ASP A 263 17.86 10.34 -7.53
N MET A 264 16.62 10.72 -7.83
CA MET A 264 15.45 10.30 -7.05
C MET A 264 14.16 10.20 -7.85
N PHE A 265 13.34 9.22 -7.50
CA PHE A 265 11.95 9.11 -7.91
C PHE A 265 10.98 9.32 -6.73
N ILE A 266 10.05 10.26 -6.91
CA ILE A 266 8.91 10.44 -6.02
C ILE A 266 7.71 9.81 -6.71
N VAL A 267 7.24 8.69 -6.18
CA VAL A 267 6.30 7.80 -6.87
C VAL A 267 4.94 7.88 -6.23
N ARG A 268 3.89 8.04 -7.05
CA ARG A 268 2.51 7.83 -6.62
C ARG A 268 1.79 6.90 -7.58
N HIS A 269 1.24 5.80 -7.07
CA HIS A 269 0.60 4.75 -7.89
C HIS A 269 -0.72 4.29 -7.30
N ALA A 270 -1.61 3.77 -8.15
CA ALA A 270 -2.84 3.13 -7.71
C ALA A 270 -2.59 1.76 -7.04
N ASP A 271 -1.41 1.19 -7.22
CA ASP A 271 -1.10 -0.21 -6.89
C ASP A 271 -0.26 -0.20 -5.62
N SER A 272 -0.70 -0.94 -4.61
CA SER A 272 0.09 -1.11 -3.39
C SER A 272 1.41 -1.80 -3.72
N GLY A 273 2.51 -1.31 -3.14
CA GLY A 273 3.83 -1.88 -3.35
C GLY A 273 4.55 -1.37 -4.61
N ALA A 274 3.94 -0.53 -5.44
CA ALA A 274 4.61 0.00 -6.64
C ALA A 274 5.91 0.75 -6.32
N ALA A 275 5.91 1.59 -5.27
CA ALA A 275 7.13 2.30 -4.85
C ALA A 275 8.22 1.33 -4.37
N GLN A 276 7.84 0.23 -3.71
CA GLN A 276 8.75 -0.84 -3.29
C GLN A 276 9.32 -1.60 -4.49
N PHE A 277 8.48 -1.93 -5.46
CA PHE A 277 8.88 -2.56 -6.71
C PHE A 277 9.90 -1.68 -7.43
N ILE A 278 9.63 -0.39 -7.60
CA ILE A 278 10.56 0.55 -8.23
C ILE A 278 11.87 0.61 -7.44
N ALA A 279 11.82 0.76 -6.11
CA ALA A 279 13.02 0.81 -5.27
C ALA A 279 13.92 -0.44 -5.39
N ASN A 280 13.36 -1.61 -5.67
CA ASN A 280 14.11 -2.85 -5.87
C ASN A 280 14.80 -2.93 -7.25
N HIS A 281 14.33 -2.18 -8.25
CA HIS A 281 14.80 -2.29 -9.63
C HIS A 281 15.65 -1.11 -10.09
N VAL A 282 15.65 0.00 -9.35
CA VAL A 282 16.46 1.17 -9.69
C VAL A 282 17.94 0.97 -9.36
N ALA A 283 18.80 1.70 -10.05
CA ALA A 283 20.21 1.73 -9.80
C ALA A 283 20.54 2.12 -8.35
N PRO A 284 21.64 1.61 -7.75
CA PRO A 284 21.91 1.76 -6.32
C PRO A 284 21.97 3.20 -5.79
N HIS A 285 22.30 4.17 -6.65
CA HIS A 285 22.40 5.59 -6.31
C HIS A 285 21.04 6.31 -6.30
N VAL A 286 20.01 5.74 -6.92
CA VAL A 286 18.68 6.34 -7.04
C VAL A 286 17.89 6.09 -5.77
N SER A 287 17.37 7.16 -5.18
CA SER A 287 16.47 7.09 -4.03
C SER A 287 15.01 7.06 -4.46
N VAL A 288 14.13 6.49 -3.63
CA VAL A 288 12.69 6.39 -3.95
C VAL A 288 11.87 6.83 -2.75
N ILE A 289 10.92 7.73 -2.97
CA ILE A 289 9.95 8.17 -1.97
C ILE A 289 8.55 7.77 -2.42
N ASN A 290 7.81 7.10 -1.55
CA ASN A 290 6.40 6.81 -1.74
C ASN A 290 5.55 8.04 -1.38
N ALA A 291 4.95 8.65 -2.41
CA ALA A 291 3.99 9.74 -2.31
C ALA A 291 2.52 9.26 -2.24
N GLY A 292 2.32 7.95 -2.11
CA GLY A 292 1.03 7.28 -1.94
C GLY A 292 0.90 6.08 -2.89
N ASP A 293 0.60 4.90 -2.34
CA ASP A 293 0.37 3.68 -3.11
C ASP A 293 -0.94 2.99 -2.68
N GLY A 294 -1.87 2.83 -3.62
CA GLY A 294 -3.15 2.14 -3.44
C GLY A 294 -3.86 2.42 -2.10
N ARG A 295 -4.05 1.36 -1.31
CA ARG A 295 -4.59 1.39 0.08
C ARG A 295 -3.51 1.11 1.13
N HIS A 296 -2.25 1.00 0.73
CA HIS A 296 -1.16 0.52 1.55
C HIS A 296 -0.53 1.64 2.38
N ALA A 297 0.20 2.58 1.77
CA ALA A 297 0.97 3.57 2.52
C ALA A 297 0.93 4.99 1.94
N HIS A 298 1.09 5.95 2.83
CA HIS A 298 1.41 7.35 2.51
C HIS A 298 2.34 7.90 3.59
N PRO A 299 3.63 7.51 3.60
CA PRO A 299 4.52 7.71 4.75
C PRO A 299 4.81 9.19 5.03
N THR A 300 4.92 10.03 4.00
CA THR A 300 5.12 11.48 4.19
C THR A 300 3.89 12.20 4.74
N GLN A 301 2.68 11.68 4.51
CA GLN A 301 1.46 12.20 5.14
C GLN A 301 1.43 11.81 6.63
N ALA A 302 1.79 10.58 6.98
CA ALA A 302 1.87 10.18 8.38
C ALA A 302 2.90 11.03 9.16
N MET A 303 4.08 11.25 8.57
CA MET A 303 5.13 12.04 9.22
C MET A 303 4.78 13.52 9.35
N LEU A 304 4.06 14.12 8.40
CA LEU A 304 3.62 15.52 8.54
C LEU A 304 2.50 15.68 9.58
N ASP A 305 1.65 14.67 9.72
CA ASP A 305 0.60 14.65 10.73
C ASP A 305 1.25 14.55 12.12
N VAL A 306 2.15 13.59 12.32
CA VAL A 306 2.96 13.47 13.54
C VAL A 306 3.77 14.75 13.83
N PHE A 307 4.39 15.36 12.82
CA PHE A 307 5.14 16.61 13.01
C PHE A 307 4.24 17.74 13.49
N THR A 308 3.01 17.81 12.97
CA THR A 308 2.00 18.77 13.43
C THR A 308 1.62 18.48 14.89
N ILE A 309 1.35 17.22 15.23
CA ILE A 309 1.05 16.82 16.61
C ILE A 309 2.19 17.22 17.55
N ARG A 310 3.45 16.90 17.22
CA ARG A 310 4.61 17.20 18.06
C ARG A 310 4.76 18.69 18.37
N ARG A 311 4.42 19.57 17.43
CA ARG A 311 4.52 21.03 17.59
C ARG A 311 3.49 21.57 18.59
N HIS A 312 2.33 20.94 18.71
CA HIS A 312 1.26 21.34 19.62
C HIS A 312 1.30 20.56 20.93
N LYS A 313 1.64 19.28 20.87
CA LYS A 313 1.58 18.30 21.96
C LYS A 313 2.83 17.39 21.90
N PRO A 314 3.97 17.83 22.46
CA PRO A 314 5.27 17.18 22.23
C PRO A 314 5.45 15.82 22.92
N ASP A 315 4.78 15.59 24.04
CA ASP A 315 4.82 14.30 24.76
C ASP A 315 3.75 13.35 24.23
N PHE A 316 4.12 12.49 23.27
CA PHE A 316 3.22 11.50 22.67
C PHE A 316 2.65 10.50 23.68
N SER A 317 3.43 10.14 24.72
CA SER A 317 3.05 9.09 25.68
C SER A 317 1.87 9.48 26.57
N ALA A 318 1.62 10.78 26.70
CA ALA A 318 0.48 11.32 27.43
C ALA A 318 -0.78 11.51 26.55
N LEU A 319 -0.68 11.29 25.24
CA LEU A 319 -1.75 11.63 24.30
C LEU A 319 -2.73 10.50 24.09
N THR A 320 -4.00 10.87 24.02
CA THR A 320 -5.05 10.08 23.40
C THR A 320 -5.35 10.63 22.01
N VAL A 321 -5.12 9.85 20.97
CA VAL A 321 -5.36 10.24 19.57
C VAL A 321 -6.52 9.44 19.01
N ALA A 322 -7.51 10.11 18.41
CA ALA A 322 -8.61 9.47 17.71
C ALA A 322 -8.48 9.65 16.19
N ILE A 323 -8.57 8.56 15.43
CA ILE A 323 -8.66 8.56 13.97
C ILE A 323 -10.09 8.15 13.58
N VAL A 324 -10.77 9.01 12.82
CA VAL A 324 -12.21 8.89 12.57
C VAL A 324 -12.50 8.80 11.08
N GLY A 325 -13.29 7.81 10.67
CA GLY A 325 -13.88 7.73 9.33
C GLY A 325 -13.60 6.43 8.57
N ASP A 326 -13.21 6.53 7.30
CA ASP A 326 -13.00 5.36 6.44
C ASP A 326 -11.62 4.75 6.64
N ILE A 327 -11.52 3.74 7.51
CA ILE A 327 -10.26 3.08 7.88
C ILE A 327 -9.91 1.99 6.86
N MET A 328 -10.91 1.26 6.38
CA MET A 328 -10.77 0.17 5.42
C MET A 328 -10.11 0.61 4.10
N HIS A 329 -10.40 1.83 3.62
CA HIS A 329 -9.92 2.30 2.33
C HIS A 329 -8.79 3.34 2.41
N SER A 330 -8.37 3.73 3.62
CA SER A 330 -7.43 4.82 3.85
C SER A 330 -6.00 4.34 4.08
N ARG A 331 -5.14 4.54 3.07
CA ARG A 331 -3.67 4.42 3.21
C ARG A 331 -3.08 5.38 4.26
N VAL A 332 -3.76 6.51 4.50
CA VAL A 332 -3.35 7.50 5.52
C VAL A 332 -3.58 6.93 6.90
N ALA A 333 -4.75 6.32 7.16
CA ALA A 333 -5.07 5.73 8.45
C ALA A 333 -4.03 4.68 8.86
N ARG A 334 -3.74 3.73 7.98
CA ARG A 334 -2.75 2.67 8.23
C ARG A 334 -1.36 3.24 8.54
N SER A 335 -0.89 4.19 7.71
CA SER A 335 0.43 4.83 7.93
C SER A 335 0.46 5.63 9.23
N GLN A 336 -0.65 6.30 9.56
CA GLN A 336 -0.78 7.09 10.79
C GLN A 336 -0.73 6.20 12.03
N ILE A 337 -1.43 5.06 12.02
CA ILE A 337 -1.41 4.08 13.12
C ILE A 337 0.01 3.59 13.38
N HIS A 338 0.72 3.16 12.33
CA HIS A 338 2.10 2.70 12.47
C HIS A 338 3.03 3.80 13.00
N ALA A 339 2.91 5.04 12.52
CA ALA A 339 3.77 6.14 12.95
C ALA A 339 3.54 6.51 14.42
N LEU A 340 2.27 6.62 14.84
CA LEU A 340 1.90 6.96 16.23
C LEU A 340 2.30 5.85 17.22
N ASN A 341 2.08 4.58 16.87
CA ASN A 341 2.49 3.46 17.71
C ASN A 341 4.02 3.35 17.81
N THR A 342 4.74 3.60 16.71
CA THR A 342 6.22 3.65 16.74
C THR A 342 6.76 4.78 17.61
N LEU A 343 5.99 5.85 17.80
CA LEU A 343 6.36 6.99 18.64
C LEU A 343 5.84 6.88 20.08
N ASP A 344 5.27 5.72 20.44
CA ASP A 344 4.73 5.40 21.76
C ASP A 344 3.63 6.36 22.20
N VAL A 345 2.63 6.59 21.34
CA VAL A 345 1.42 7.31 21.74
C VAL A 345 0.72 6.60 22.89
N GLY A 346 0.20 7.35 23.87
CA GLY A 346 -0.42 6.78 25.08
C GLY A 346 -1.64 5.91 24.77
N GLU A 347 -2.59 6.44 23.98
CA GLU A 347 -3.74 5.70 23.50
C GLU A 347 -4.07 6.08 22.05
N LEU A 348 -4.34 5.09 21.21
CA LEU A 348 -4.81 5.28 19.83
C LEU A 348 -6.20 4.67 19.65
N ARG A 349 -7.17 5.53 19.32
CA ARG A 349 -8.57 5.17 19.11
C ARG A 349 -8.92 5.21 17.64
N ILE A 350 -9.61 4.19 17.17
CA ILE A 350 -10.22 4.15 15.84
C ILE A 350 -11.73 4.29 16.00
N ILE A 351 -12.32 5.26 15.32
CA ILE A 351 -13.75 5.50 15.36
C ILE A 351 -14.33 5.38 13.96
N ALA A 352 -15.09 4.31 13.72
CA ALA A 352 -15.69 4.07 12.41
C ALA A 352 -16.91 3.13 12.49
N PRO A 353 -17.82 3.21 11.51
CA PRO A 353 -18.83 2.17 11.33
C PRO A 353 -18.17 0.83 11.01
N LYS A 354 -18.77 -0.27 11.46
CA LYS A 354 -18.27 -1.64 11.24
C LYS A 354 -17.99 -1.95 9.76
N THR A 355 -18.77 -1.36 8.86
CA THR A 355 -18.63 -1.52 7.41
C THR A 355 -17.40 -0.84 6.82
N LEU A 356 -16.76 0.08 7.54
CA LEU A 356 -15.55 0.79 7.12
C LEU A 356 -14.33 0.43 7.99
N LEU A 357 -14.40 -0.66 8.75
CA LEU A 357 -13.29 -1.20 9.51
C LEU A 357 -12.71 -2.43 8.81
N PRO A 358 -11.38 -2.50 8.61
CA PRO A 358 -10.76 -3.74 8.19
C PRO A 358 -10.91 -4.80 9.28
N ALA A 359 -10.89 -6.08 8.88
CA ALA A 359 -10.83 -7.16 9.85
C ALA A 359 -9.54 -7.08 10.68
N ASP A 360 -9.64 -7.40 11.97
CA ASP A 360 -8.52 -7.46 12.90
C ASP A 360 -7.72 -6.14 13.02
N VAL A 361 -8.40 -4.99 12.90
CA VAL A 361 -7.75 -3.67 13.03
C VAL A 361 -7.10 -3.50 14.40
N GLU A 362 -7.66 -4.11 15.45
CA GLU A 362 -7.16 -4.14 16.81
C GLU A 362 -5.74 -4.72 16.90
N ALA A 363 -5.39 -5.65 16.00
CA ALA A 363 -4.05 -6.23 15.94
C ALA A 363 -2.95 -5.20 15.58
N LEU A 364 -3.34 -4.01 15.10
CA LEU A 364 -2.44 -2.89 14.88
C LEU A 364 -2.10 -2.11 16.16
N GLY A 365 -2.66 -2.50 17.32
CA GLY A 365 -2.44 -1.83 18.60
C GLY A 365 -3.32 -0.60 18.77
N VAL A 366 -4.62 -0.75 18.52
CA VAL A 366 -5.61 0.34 18.60
C VAL A 366 -6.88 -0.10 19.34
N ASN A 367 -7.57 0.86 19.95
CA ASN A 367 -8.87 0.66 20.57
C ASN A 367 -9.98 1.07 19.60
N VAL A 368 -10.90 0.15 19.29
CA VAL A 368 -11.99 0.42 18.33
C VAL A 368 -13.24 0.89 19.06
N TYR A 369 -13.80 1.99 18.56
CA TYR A 369 -15.07 2.56 18.99
C TYR A 369 -16.02 2.66 17.80
N HIS A 370 -17.29 2.29 18.01
CA HIS A 370 -18.33 2.43 16.99
C HIS A 370 -19.20 3.66 17.21
N SER A 371 -19.18 4.23 18.42
CA SER A 371 -19.84 5.49 18.74
C SER A 371 -18.82 6.62 18.69
N LEU A 372 -19.10 7.64 17.87
CA LEU A 372 -18.25 8.83 17.81
C LEU A 372 -18.16 9.53 19.17
N ASN A 373 -19.30 9.68 19.84
CA ASN A 373 -19.35 10.38 21.11
C ASN A 373 -18.57 9.66 22.21
N GLU A 374 -18.52 8.33 22.20
CA GLU A 374 -17.73 7.57 23.17
C GLU A 374 -16.24 7.63 22.86
N GLY A 375 -15.87 7.44 21.58
CA GLY A 375 -14.47 7.44 21.18
C GLY A 375 -13.79 8.81 21.33
N LEU A 376 -14.55 9.91 21.22
CA LEU A 376 -14.02 11.28 21.35
C LEU A 376 -13.87 11.78 22.79
N LYS A 377 -14.34 11.05 23.81
CA LYS A 377 -14.22 11.51 25.21
C LYS A 377 -12.76 11.72 25.60
N ASP A 378 -12.43 12.90 26.09
CA ASP A 378 -11.10 13.22 26.64
C ASP A 378 -9.93 12.99 25.67
N VAL A 379 -10.16 13.04 24.35
CA VAL A 379 -9.08 12.91 23.36
C VAL A 379 -8.29 14.21 23.24
N ASP A 380 -6.98 14.09 22.94
CA ASP A 380 -6.06 15.20 22.71
C ASP A 380 -5.99 15.61 21.25
N VAL A 381 -6.16 14.65 20.34
CA VAL A 381 -6.01 14.85 18.89
C VAL A 381 -7.13 14.13 18.16
N ILE A 382 -7.83 14.84 17.29
CA ILE A 382 -8.86 14.28 16.41
C ILE A 382 -8.37 14.34 14.97
N ILE A 383 -8.15 13.18 14.35
CA ILE A 383 -7.75 13.05 12.95
C ILE A 383 -8.94 12.55 12.16
N MET A 384 -9.60 13.46 11.44
CA MET A 384 -10.70 13.12 10.54
C MET A 384 -10.17 12.62 9.20
N LEU A 385 -10.79 11.57 8.67
CA LEU A 385 -10.48 11.00 7.36
C LEU A 385 -11.56 11.33 6.34
N ARG A 386 -11.11 11.59 5.11
CA ARG A 386 -12.00 11.78 3.97
C ARG A 386 -12.72 10.47 3.64
N LEU A 387 -14.04 10.52 3.54
CA LEU A 387 -14.85 9.41 3.05
C LEU A 387 -14.52 9.08 1.57
N GLN A 388 -13.98 7.88 1.30
CA GLN A 388 -13.51 7.48 -0.03
C GLN A 388 -14.62 6.79 -0.84
N LYS A 389 -15.69 7.52 -1.17
CA LYS A 389 -16.82 6.96 -1.95
C LYS A 389 -16.39 6.26 -3.22
N GLU A 390 -15.42 6.84 -3.91
CA GLU A 390 -14.85 6.33 -5.15
C GLU A 390 -14.17 4.96 -5.00
N ARG A 391 -13.95 4.47 -3.78
CA ARG A 391 -13.32 3.17 -3.48
C ARG A 391 -14.29 2.13 -2.91
N MET A 392 -15.54 2.51 -2.67
CA MET A 392 -16.54 1.63 -2.08
C MET A 392 -17.21 0.78 -3.15
N THR A 393 -17.10 -0.54 -3.03
CA THR A 393 -17.84 -1.49 -3.86
C THR A 393 -19.05 -2.00 -3.07
N GLY A 394 -20.26 -1.72 -3.57
CA GLY A 394 -21.52 -2.04 -2.88
C GLY A 394 -21.95 -0.99 -1.85
N ALA A 395 -23.05 -1.27 -1.14
CA ALA A 395 -23.66 -0.34 -0.19
C ALA A 395 -23.04 -0.49 1.23
N LEU A 396 -21.81 -0.02 1.41
CA LEU A 396 -21.13 -0.03 2.72
C LEU A 396 -21.72 1.01 3.70
N LEU A 397 -22.40 2.03 3.18
CA LEU A 397 -23.09 3.04 3.96
C LEU A 397 -24.47 3.30 3.34
N PRO A 398 -25.52 3.60 4.14
CA PRO A 398 -26.81 3.92 3.58
C PRO A 398 -26.82 5.30 2.89
N SER A 399 -26.15 6.31 3.47
CA SER A 399 -25.95 7.62 2.81
C SER A 399 -24.82 8.45 3.44
N GLN A 400 -24.36 9.49 2.73
CA GLN A 400 -23.45 10.50 3.29
C GLN A 400 -24.07 11.31 4.42
N HIS A 401 -25.37 11.57 4.31
CA HIS A 401 -26.08 12.34 5.32
C HIS A 401 -26.15 11.56 6.64
N GLU A 402 -26.43 10.26 6.57
CA GLU A 402 -26.37 9.39 7.74
C GLU A 402 -24.95 9.28 8.30
N PHE A 403 -23.95 9.14 7.43
CA PHE A 403 -22.55 9.17 7.88
C PHE A 403 -22.22 10.46 8.62
N TYR A 404 -22.62 11.63 8.12
CA TYR A 404 -22.42 12.91 8.82
C TYR A 404 -23.17 12.94 10.15
N ASN A 405 -24.43 12.50 10.16
CA ASN A 405 -25.24 12.50 11.37
C ASN A 405 -24.68 11.58 12.46
N LEU A 406 -23.97 10.51 12.12
CA LEU A 406 -23.39 9.57 13.10
C LEU A 406 -21.91 9.81 13.40
N TYR A 407 -21.12 10.17 12.38
CA TYR A 407 -19.65 10.23 12.42
C TYR A 407 -19.06 11.57 11.97
N GLY A 408 -19.88 12.51 11.50
CA GLY A 408 -19.43 13.85 11.13
C GLY A 408 -18.97 14.67 12.34
N LEU A 409 -17.82 15.32 12.26
CA LEU A 409 -17.31 16.13 13.37
C LEU A 409 -17.98 17.51 13.38
N THR A 410 -18.82 17.75 14.39
CA THR A 410 -19.48 19.04 14.67
C THR A 410 -18.88 19.69 15.91
N GLN A 411 -19.14 20.98 16.15
CA GLN A 411 -18.60 21.67 17.32
C GLN A 411 -19.02 21.00 18.64
N ASP A 412 -20.28 20.55 18.75
CA ASP A 412 -20.77 19.82 19.94
C ASP A 412 -19.98 18.53 20.21
N ARG A 413 -19.50 17.87 19.15
CA ARG A 413 -18.69 16.65 19.25
C ARG A 413 -17.24 16.95 19.58
N VAL A 414 -16.70 18.06 19.09
CA VAL A 414 -15.38 18.55 19.50
C VAL A 414 -15.38 18.87 20.99
N ASN A 415 -16.48 19.40 21.54
CA ASN A 415 -16.61 19.69 22.98
C ASN A 415 -16.60 18.43 23.88
N LEU A 416 -16.68 17.22 23.32
CA LEU A 416 -16.49 15.96 24.05
C LEU A 416 -15.01 15.64 24.28
N ALA A 417 -14.13 16.19 23.44
CA ALA A 417 -12.69 16.09 23.57
C ALA A 417 -12.18 17.06 24.64
N LYS A 418 -10.87 17.02 24.92
CA LYS A 418 -10.26 18.00 25.83
C LYS A 418 -10.41 19.42 25.29
N PRO A 419 -10.51 20.45 26.16
CA PRO A 419 -10.62 21.85 25.72
C PRO A 419 -9.49 22.34 24.82
N ASP A 420 -8.29 21.75 24.97
CA ASP A 420 -7.09 22.05 24.18
C ASP A 420 -6.84 21.01 23.07
N ALA A 421 -7.84 20.19 22.73
CA ALA A 421 -7.69 19.20 21.66
C ALA A 421 -7.47 19.89 20.31
N ILE A 422 -6.69 19.25 19.44
CA ILE A 422 -6.47 19.75 18.06
C ILE A 422 -7.24 18.89 17.05
N VAL A 423 -7.72 19.53 15.99
CA VAL A 423 -8.45 18.90 14.88
C VAL A 423 -7.60 18.91 13.61
N MET A 424 -7.44 17.72 13.03
CA MET A 424 -6.59 17.44 11.87
C MET A 424 -7.38 16.76 10.76
N HIS A 425 -6.97 16.98 9.52
CA HIS A 425 -7.54 16.31 8.34
C HIS A 425 -6.55 16.34 7.16
N PRO A 426 -6.19 15.19 6.54
CA PRO A 426 -5.17 15.12 5.49
C PRO A 426 -5.59 15.85 4.19
N GLY A 427 -6.90 15.92 3.97
CA GLY A 427 -7.53 16.66 2.88
C GLY A 427 -7.48 15.93 1.52
N PRO A 428 -8.23 16.42 0.52
CA PRO A 428 -9.26 17.46 0.63
C PRO A 428 -10.42 17.03 1.55
N ALA A 429 -11.00 17.95 2.30
CA ALA A 429 -12.13 17.65 3.20
C ALA A 429 -13.45 17.80 2.46
N ASN A 430 -14.35 16.83 2.62
CA ASN A 430 -15.74 16.94 2.21
C ASN A 430 -16.54 17.56 3.38
N ARG A 431 -16.72 18.88 3.31
CA ARG A 431 -17.50 19.63 4.30
C ARG A 431 -18.96 19.17 4.29
N GLY A 432 -19.54 18.98 5.47
CA GLY A 432 -20.89 18.44 5.63
C GLY A 432 -21.01 16.92 5.43
N VAL A 433 -19.87 16.20 5.36
CA VAL A 433 -19.83 14.73 5.32
C VAL A 433 -19.03 14.16 6.47
N GLU A 434 -17.72 14.40 6.52
CA GLU A 434 -16.89 13.99 7.65
C GLU A 434 -16.65 15.12 8.66
N ILE A 435 -16.73 16.38 8.25
CA ILE A 435 -16.41 17.52 9.12
C ILE A 435 -17.31 18.72 8.80
N ALA A 436 -17.77 19.41 9.83
CA ALA A 436 -18.50 20.66 9.70
C ALA A 436 -17.55 21.82 9.32
N SER A 437 -18.06 22.82 8.60
CA SER A 437 -17.22 23.90 8.08
C SER A 437 -16.61 24.78 9.17
N ASP A 438 -17.38 25.07 10.20
CA ASP A 438 -17.00 25.83 11.39
C ASP A 438 -15.93 25.12 12.22
N VAL A 439 -15.94 23.79 12.26
CA VAL A 439 -14.88 23.00 12.90
C VAL A 439 -13.61 22.99 12.03
N ALA A 440 -13.74 22.80 10.73
CA ALA A 440 -12.60 22.74 9.81
C ALA A 440 -11.80 24.05 9.77
N ASP A 441 -12.46 25.20 9.98
CA ASP A 441 -11.83 26.52 10.05
C ASP A 441 -11.84 27.10 11.49
N GLY A 442 -12.17 26.27 12.47
CA GLY A 442 -12.36 26.66 13.86
C GLY A 442 -11.05 26.83 14.63
N PRO A 443 -11.12 27.32 15.88
CA PRO A 443 -9.95 27.64 16.69
C PRO A 443 -9.05 26.44 17.02
N GLN A 444 -9.62 25.23 17.09
CA GLN A 444 -8.88 23.99 17.33
C GLN A 444 -8.33 23.35 16.05
N SER A 445 -8.64 23.90 14.87
CA SER A 445 -8.22 23.34 13.59
C SER A 445 -6.76 23.68 13.28
N VAL A 446 -5.97 22.65 13.02
CA VAL A 446 -4.59 22.78 12.54
C VAL A 446 -4.44 22.28 11.09
N ILE A 447 -5.55 22.16 10.35
CA ILE A 447 -5.58 21.60 8.98
C ILE A 447 -4.71 22.39 8.01
N LEU A 448 -4.71 23.72 8.09
CA LEU A 448 -3.85 24.55 7.24
C LEU A 448 -2.38 24.46 7.65
N GLU A 449 -2.09 24.31 8.94
CA GLU A 449 -0.72 24.07 9.43
C GLU A 449 -0.17 22.73 8.93
N GLN A 450 -1.00 21.68 8.81
CA GLN A 450 -0.57 20.42 8.19
C GLN A 450 -0.01 20.64 6.77
N VAL A 451 -0.56 21.60 6.00
CA VAL A 451 -0.05 21.90 4.65
C VAL A 451 1.36 22.48 4.70
N THR A 452 1.63 23.43 5.60
CA THR A 452 2.95 24.07 5.75
C THR A 452 3.96 23.10 6.37
N ASN A 453 3.57 22.34 7.38
CA ASN A 453 4.34 21.27 8.01
C ASN A 453 4.70 20.16 7.01
N GLY A 454 3.77 19.85 6.11
CA GLY A 454 3.99 18.91 5.01
C GLY A 454 5.10 19.33 4.04
N LEU A 455 5.41 20.62 3.93
CA LEU A 455 6.52 21.09 3.13
C LEU A 455 7.86 20.85 3.84
N ALA A 456 7.93 21.14 5.14
CA ALA A 456 9.12 20.91 5.96
C ALA A 456 9.49 19.42 6.05
N VAL A 457 8.51 18.54 6.28
CA VAL A 457 8.74 17.08 6.33
C VAL A 457 9.19 16.53 4.98
N ARG A 458 8.61 16.99 3.87
CA ARG A 458 9.07 16.57 2.54
C ARG A 458 10.49 17.04 2.26
N MET A 459 10.85 18.27 2.64
CA MET A 459 12.23 18.74 2.56
C MET A 459 13.18 17.86 3.39
N ALA A 460 12.78 17.51 4.62
CA ALA A 460 13.55 16.62 5.47
C ALA A 460 13.81 15.27 4.82
N VAL A 461 12.76 14.56 4.41
CA VAL A 461 12.89 13.24 3.80
C VAL A 461 13.74 13.28 2.52
N ILE A 462 13.51 14.24 1.62
CA ILE A 462 14.31 14.38 0.39
C ILE A 462 15.78 14.61 0.75
N SER A 463 16.06 15.53 1.68
CA SER A 463 17.43 15.86 2.10
C SER A 463 18.11 14.69 2.80
N MET A 464 17.38 13.86 3.55
CA MET A 464 17.96 12.70 4.22
C MET A 464 18.30 11.57 3.24
N CYS A 465 17.46 11.36 2.22
CA CYS A 465 17.70 10.36 1.17
C CYS A 465 18.87 10.74 0.24
N LEU A 466 18.98 12.02 -0.15
CA LEU A 466 19.96 12.48 -1.15
C LEU A 466 21.16 13.24 -0.58
N GLY A 467 21.00 13.87 0.57
CA GLY A 467 22.01 14.72 1.16
C GLY A 467 23.03 13.91 1.96
N GLN A 468 24.27 14.40 2.00
CA GLN A 468 25.15 14.12 3.12
C GLN A 468 24.66 14.94 4.32
N GLN A 469 24.45 14.31 5.48
CA GLN A 469 24.07 15.03 6.69
C GLN A 469 25.09 16.17 6.92
N PRO A 470 24.65 17.39 7.28
CA PRO A 470 25.57 18.46 7.64
C PRO A 470 26.25 18.10 8.97
N GLY A 471 27.42 17.45 8.86
CA GLY A 471 28.15 16.93 10.02
C GLY A 471 29.34 16.09 9.58
N GLY A 472 30.39 16.75 9.09
CA GLY A 472 31.64 16.12 8.69
C GLY A 472 32.54 17.15 8.04
N VAL A 473 33.23 17.93 8.87
CA VAL A 473 34.34 18.79 8.42
C VAL A 473 35.43 17.87 7.88
N ALA A 474 35.84 18.08 6.64
CA ALA A 474 37.15 17.70 6.13
C ALA A 474 37.95 18.97 5.92
#